data_AF-A0A7L9FGV0-F1
#
_entry.id   AF-A0A7L9FGV0-F1
#
_cell.length_a   1.000
_cell.length_b   1.000
_cell.length_c   1.000
_cell.angle_alpha   90.00
_cell.angle_beta   90.00
_cell.angle_gamma   90.00
#
_symmetry.space_group_name_H-M   'P 1'
#
loop_
_entity.id
_entity.type
_entity.pdbx_description
1 polymer ?
#
loop_
_entity_poly.entity_id
_entity_poly.type
_entity_poly.pdbx_seq_one_letter_code
_entity_poly.pdbx_strand_id
1 'polypeptide(L)'
;MALLQRSGYLDPDVKMLVEKLTEMHKYGRRGVQLTLEGTPAKPYPVVRINGYRLRGPPVSETRFRVIDELPHDFYVVSVDAAARILFDAGAYKILAAKVVAGVWRGVERVRLVGPYKRIQLFDDLKQAGDWLAEVELEAALKLVREYPGAFVLFDRPLVFNPESRSARAYSMLVKRTWRVVGVPKSTSLRVSTGESLAGYLYRLGEKYFKGLPWVYHPVLENPRIQPGGLAISVARLSPNAPPFRIDTPYTLAERLDAEEVSGVLAYLQDFSSPGYPLPLKIVHELSRIPKNELDLDRTLLLEDLSLNGVSSRILEDAAGSEFKSRFIWGVGD
;
A
#
# COMPACT_ATOMS: atom_id res chain seq x y z
N MET A 1 -13.60 -36.84 3.38
CA MET A 1 -13.94 -36.65 4.81
C MET A 1 -12.91 -37.24 5.78
N ALA A 2 -12.16 -38.29 5.43
CA ALA A 2 -11.21 -38.96 6.34
C ALA A 2 -9.94 -38.17 6.75
N LEU A 3 -9.61 -37.05 6.09
CA LEU A 3 -8.35 -36.33 6.34
C LEU A 3 -8.42 -35.38 7.54
N LEU A 4 -9.54 -34.66 7.73
CA LEU A 4 -9.68 -33.68 8.82
C LEU A 4 -9.92 -34.36 10.18
N GLN A 5 -10.60 -35.50 10.21
CA GLN A 5 -10.76 -36.30 11.42
C GLN A 5 -9.41 -36.83 11.94
N ARG A 6 -8.51 -37.25 11.03
CA ARG A 6 -7.13 -37.67 11.38
C ARG A 6 -6.29 -36.53 11.95
N SER A 7 -6.66 -35.28 11.67
CA SER A 7 -6.04 -34.08 12.24
C SER A 7 -6.71 -33.60 13.53
N GLY A 8 -7.64 -34.37 14.11
CA GLY A 8 -8.26 -34.09 15.41
C GLY A 8 -9.56 -33.27 15.38
N TYR A 9 -10.11 -32.97 14.19
CA TYR A 9 -11.40 -32.27 14.09
C TYR A 9 -12.58 -33.24 14.25
N LEU A 10 -13.60 -32.84 15.01
CA LEU A 10 -14.81 -33.63 15.23
C LEU A 10 -15.63 -33.75 13.94
N ASP A 11 -16.06 -34.97 13.60
CA ASP A 11 -16.86 -35.24 12.40
C ASP A 11 -18.17 -34.44 12.31
N PRO A 12 -18.94 -34.25 13.40
CA PRO A 12 -20.15 -33.44 13.36
C PRO A 12 -19.88 -31.99 12.96
N ASP A 13 -18.79 -31.39 13.46
CA ASP A 13 -18.44 -29.99 13.15
C ASP A 13 -18.07 -29.81 11.69
N VAL A 14 -17.30 -30.76 11.13
CA VAL A 14 -16.93 -30.75 9.71
C VAL A 14 -18.18 -30.92 8.84
N LYS A 15 -19.10 -31.81 9.20
CA LYS A 15 -20.36 -32.00 8.45
C LYS A 15 -21.25 -30.77 8.51
N MET A 16 -21.46 -30.18 9.69
CA MET A 16 -22.23 -28.95 9.85
C MET A 16 -21.64 -27.79 9.03
N LEU A 17 -20.30 -27.66 9.01
CA LEU A 17 -19.63 -26.66 8.20
C LEU A 17 -19.86 -26.91 6.69
N VAL A 18 -19.70 -28.15 6.22
CA VAL A 18 -19.92 -28.51 4.81
C VAL A 18 -21.37 -28.28 4.39
N GLU A 19 -22.33 -28.67 5.21
CA GLU A 19 -23.76 -28.44 4.97
C GLU A 19 -24.06 -26.94 4.86
N LYS A 20 -23.61 -26.15 5.84
CA LYS A 20 -23.80 -24.71 5.85
C LYS A 20 -23.14 -24.02 4.66
N LEU A 21 -21.93 -24.43 4.27
CA LEU A 21 -21.26 -23.91 3.07
C LEU A 21 -22.02 -24.29 1.79
N THR A 22 -22.55 -25.53 1.73
CA THR A 22 -23.33 -26.03 0.59
C THR A 22 -24.65 -25.28 0.45
N GLU A 23 -25.36 -25.04 1.55
CA GLU A 23 -26.57 -24.20 1.57
C GLU A 23 -26.24 -22.78 1.12
N MET A 24 -25.17 -22.17 1.64
CA MET A 24 -24.74 -20.84 1.21
C MET A 24 -24.41 -20.74 -0.29
N HIS A 25 -23.94 -21.83 -0.92
CA HIS A 25 -23.65 -21.88 -2.35
C HIS A 25 -24.89 -22.21 -3.19
N LYS A 26 -25.79 -23.09 -2.72
CA LYS A 26 -27.02 -23.47 -3.41
C LYS A 26 -28.08 -22.38 -3.41
N TYR A 27 -28.26 -21.68 -2.28
CA TYR A 27 -29.26 -20.62 -2.14
C TYR A 27 -28.74 -19.23 -2.57
N GLY A 28 -27.51 -19.15 -3.04
CA GLY A 28 -26.85 -17.90 -3.42
C GLY A 28 -26.53 -17.03 -2.21
N ARG A 29 -25.39 -16.34 -2.23
CA ARG A 29 -25.12 -15.28 -1.25
C ARG A 29 -26.29 -14.30 -1.25
N ARG A 30 -26.84 -14.03 -0.05
CA ARG A 30 -27.82 -12.98 0.26
C ARG A 30 -27.92 -11.90 -0.82
N GLY A 31 -29.07 -11.86 -1.50
CA GLY A 31 -29.55 -10.74 -2.31
C GLY A 31 -28.68 -10.41 -3.52
N VAL A 32 -28.97 -11.04 -4.65
CA VAL A 32 -28.66 -10.39 -5.94
C VAL A 32 -29.40 -9.05 -5.91
N GLN A 33 -28.67 -7.96 -5.73
CA GLN A 33 -29.26 -6.63 -5.74
C GLN A 33 -29.87 -6.45 -7.13
N LEU A 34 -31.18 -6.31 -7.25
CA LEU A 34 -31.83 -6.13 -8.54
C LEU A 34 -31.83 -4.65 -8.92
N THR A 35 -31.72 -4.37 -10.21
CA THR A 35 -32.00 -3.05 -10.78
C THR A 35 -33.50 -2.74 -10.67
N LEU A 36 -33.89 -1.49 -10.96
CA LEU A 36 -35.30 -1.11 -11.05
C LEU A 36 -36.07 -1.93 -12.11
N GLU A 37 -35.35 -2.54 -13.05
CA GLU A 37 -35.86 -3.37 -14.14
C GLU A 37 -35.88 -4.88 -13.79
N GLY A 38 -35.50 -5.25 -12.56
CA GLY A 38 -35.51 -6.64 -12.11
C GLY A 38 -34.32 -7.48 -12.59
N THR A 39 -33.30 -6.86 -13.21
CA THR A 39 -32.07 -7.56 -13.61
C THR A 39 -31.02 -7.56 -12.49
N PRO A 40 -30.14 -8.56 -12.40
CA PRO A 40 -29.02 -8.55 -11.46
C PRO A 40 -28.14 -7.29 -11.62
N ALA A 41 -28.02 -6.48 -10.58
CA ALA A 41 -27.15 -5.32 -10.57
C ALA A 41 -25.70 -5.77 -10.69
N LYS A 42 -24.99 -5.19 -11.66
CA LYS A 42 -23.57 -5.47 -11.84
C LYS A 42 -22.81 -5.06 -10.58
N PRO A 43 -21.90 -5.92 -10.08
CA PRO A 43 -21.06 -5.58 -8.94
C PRO A 43 -20.27 -4.29 -9.20
N TYR A 44 -19.99 -3.50 -8.17
CA TYR A 44 -19.22 -2.25 -8.33
C TYR A 44 -18.17 -2.10 -7.22
N PRO A 45 -17.05 -1.41 -7.49
CA PRO A 45 -16.02 -1.13 -6.48
C PRO A 45 -16.54 -0.24 -5.35
N VAL A 46 -16.09 -0.52 -4.12
CA VAL A 46 -16.38 0.26 -2.92
C VAL A 46 -15.11 0.41 -2.08
N VAL A 47 -14.87 1.63 -1.58
CA VAL A 47 -13.77 1.93 -0.66
C VAL A 47 -14.21 2.95 0.38
N ARG A 48 -13.56 2.93 1.55
CA ARG A 48 -13.66 3.99 2.54
C ARG A 48 -12.36 4.77 2.58
N ILE A 49 -12.42 6.06 2.26
CA ILE A 49 -11.28 6.98 2.26
C ILE A 49 -11.63 8.17 3.15
N ASN A 50 -10.80 8.48 4.15
CA ASN A 50 -10.98 9.62 5.06
C ASN A 50 -12.41 9.71 5.64
N GLY A 51 -12.99 8.57 6.02
CA GLY A 51 -14.36 8.49 6.54
C GLY A 51 -15.45 8.40 5.48
N TYR A 52 -15.21 8.88 4.25
CA TYR A 52 -16.16 8.85 3.14
C TYR A 52 -16.22 7.48 2.46
N ARG A 53 -17.44 7.03 2.14
CA ARG A 53 -17.66 5.82 1.34
C ARG A 53 -17.78 6.22 -0.13
N LEU A 54 -16.81 5.82 -0.93
CA LEU A 54 -16.80 6.06 -2.37
C LEU A 54 -17.23 4.81 -3.12
N ARG A 55 -17.89 5.02 -4.26
CA ARG A 55 -18.37 3.96 -5.15
C ARG A 55 -17.78 4.19 -6.53
N GLY A 56 -17.16 3.15 -7.08
CA GLY A 56 -16.73 3.11 -8.47
C GLY A 56 -17.89 2.79 -9.41
N PRO A 57 -17.66 2.85 -10.73
CA PRO A 57 -18.64 2.43 -11.70
C PRO A 57 -18.83 0.89 -11.67
N PRO A 58 -19.97 0.36 -12.14
CA PRO A 58 -20.17 -1.07 -12.24
C PRO A 58 -19.07 -1.78 -13.04
N VAL A 59 -18.69 -2.96 -12.56
CA VAL A 59 -17.64 -3.76 -13.17
C VAL A 59 -18.07 -4.19 -14.56
N SER A 60 -17.20 -3.96 -15.54
CA SER A 60 -17.45 -4.25 -16.95
C SER A 60 -16.19 -4.74 -17.62
N GLU A 61 -16.31 -5.75 -18.46
CA GLU A 61 -15.22 -6.36 -19.22
C GLU A 61 -14.57 -5.36 -20.18
N THR A 62 -15.37 -4.39 -20.66
CA THR A 62 -14.93 -3.31 -21.56
C THR A 62 -13.90 -2.35 -20.95
N ARG A 63 -13.68 -2.41 -19.63
CA ARG A 63 -12.69 -1.59 -18.92
C ARG A 63 -11.33 -2.27 -18.77
N PHE A 64 -11.22 -3.54 -19.18
CA PHE A 64 -9.92 -4.18 -19.27
C PHE A 64 -9.21 -3.76 -20.55
N ARG A 65 -7.91 -3.56 -20.40
CA ARG A 65 -6.99 -3.21 -21.48
C ARG A 65 -5.77 -4.09 -21.33
N VAL A 66 -5.35 -4.72 -22.42
CA VAL A 66 -4.07 -5.42 -22.48
C VAL A 66 -2.98 -4.37 -22.44
N ILE A 67 -1.90 -4.63 -21.70
CA ILE A 67 -0.78 -3.70 -21.59
C ILE A 67 0.47 -4.38 -22.12
N ASP A 68 1.27 -3.58 -22.83
CA ASP A 68 2.62 -3.94 -23.21
C ASP A 68 3.61 -3.13 -22.36
N GLU A 69 4.84 -3.62 -22.24
CA GLU A 69 5.91 -2.83 -21.64
C GLU A 69 6.16 -1.58 -22.50
N LEU A 70 6.29 -0.43 -21.85
CA LEU A 70 6.60 0.83 -22.51
C LEU A 70 8.01 1.29 -22.12
N PRO A 71 9.04 0.93 -22.91
CA PRO A 71 10.40 1.39 -22.68
C PRO A 71 10.48 2.91 -22.64
N HIS A 72 11.27 3.41 -21.69
CA HIS A 72 11.47 4.84 -21.52
C HIS A 72 12.86 5.18 -20.98
N ASP A 73 13.29 6.42 -21.19
CA ASP A 73 14.57 6.95 -20.72
C ASP A 73 14.43 8.17 -19.80
N PHE A 74 13.20 8.52 -19.39
CA PHE A 74 12.98 9.56 -18.39
C PHE A 74 13.38 9.09 -16.99
N TYR A 75 13.62 10.07 -16.10
CA TYR A 75 13.96 9.79 -14.71
C TYR A 75 12.78 9.23 -13.92
N VAL A 76 13.03 8.18 -13.16
CA VAL A 76 12.09 7.61 -12.18
C VAL A 76 12.67 7.84 -10.79
N VAL A 77 11.87 8.42 -9.90
CA VAL A 77 12.23 8.61 -8.49
C VAL A 77 11.42 7.61 -7.68
N SER A 78 12.07 6.83 -6.83
CA SER A 78 11.38 5.94 -5.90
C SER A 78 11.85 6.18 -4.48
N VAL A 79 10.92 6.15 -3.53
CA VAL A 79 11.18 6.39 -2.11
C VAL A 79 10.40 5.37 -1.29
N ASP A 80 11.04 4.84 -0.25
CA ASP A 80 10.38 4.08 0.79
C ASP A 80 10.96 4.42 2.16
N ALA A 81 10.11 4.37 3.19
CA ALA A 81 10.53 4.53 4.56
C ALA A 81 9.92 3.45 5.46
N ALA A 82 10.76 2.86 6.31
CA ALA A 82 10.31 1.94 7.36
C ALA A 82 10.38 2.64 8.71
N ALA A 83 9.39 2.42 9.57
CA ALA A 83 9.41 2.85 10.96
C ALA A 83 9.45 1.67 11.93
N ARG A 84 10.18 1.84 13.03
CA ARG A 84 10.21 0.89 14.16
C ARG A 84 10.13 1.65 15.47
N ILE A 85 9.42 1.06 16.43
CA ILE A 85 9.33 1.59 17.79
C ILE A 85 10.65 1.29 18.49
N LEU A 86 11.33 2.34 18.95
CA LEU A 86 12.49 2.23 19.83
C LEU A 86 12.02 1.94 21.26
N PHE A 87 11.12 2.78 21.78
CA PHE A 87 10.57 2.66 23.13
C PHE A 87 9.05 2.83 23.11
N ASP A 88 8.33 1.97 23.84
CA ASP A 88 6.89 2.09 24.07
C ASP A 88 6.63 2.32 25.55
N ALA A 89 6.37 3.57 25.93
CA ALA A 89 6.07 3.98 27.29
C ALA A 89 4.58 3.88 27.65
N GLY A 90 3.77 3.26 26.78
CA GLY A 90 2.31 3.22 26.91
C GLY A 90 1.66 4.55 26.55
N ALA A 91 1.95 5.61 27.31
CA ALA A 91 1.42 6.96 27.09
C ALA A 91 1.97 7.64 25.82
N TYR A 92 3.22 7.30 25.45
CA TYR A 92 3.87 7.76 24.24
C TYR A 92 4.76 6.65 23.67
N LYS A 93 5.16 6.82 22.42
CA LYS A 93 6.03 5.91 21.67
C LYS A 93 7.10 6.72 20.98
N ILE A 94 8.35 6.28 21.11
CA ILE A 94 9.48 6.86 20.39
C ILE A 94 9.77 5.97 19.19
N LEU A 95 9.67 6.52 17.99
CA LEU A 95 9.87 5.78 16.74
C LEU A 95 11.09 6.30 15.99
N ALA A 96 11.84 5.37 15.41
CA ALA A 96 12.83 5.64 14.39
C ALA A 96 12.26 5.32 13.00
N ALA A 97 12.40 6.24 12.06
CA ALA A 97 12.17 6.00 10.64
C ALA A 97 13.51 5.95 9.90
N LYS A 98 13.64 5.00 8.97
CA LYS A 98 14.76 4.89 8.03
C LYS A 98 14.23 5.05 6.62
N VAL A 99 14.79 6.02 5.90
CA VAL A 99 14.30 6.47 4.60
C VAL A 99 15.37 6.22 3.58
N VAL A 100 14.98 5.59 2.48
CA VAL A 100 15.85 5.38 1.32
C VAL A 100 15.12 5.89 0.08
N ALA A 101 15.86 6.57 -0.76
CA ALA A 101 15.37 7.02 -2.05
C ALA A 101 16.36 6.67 -3.14
N GLY A 102 15.87 6.56 -4.37
CA GLY A 102 16.73 6.36 -5.53
C GLY A 102 16.19 7.06 -6.77
N VAL A 103 17.07 7.16 -7.76
CA VAL A 103 16.78 7.71 -9.07
C VAL A 103 17.24 6.70 -10.11
N TRP A 104 16.37 6.41 -11.07
CA TRP A 104 16.60 5.52 -12.20
C TRP A 104 16.39 6.28 -13.50
N ARG A 105 17.02 5.81 -14.57
CA ARG A 105 16.77 6.22 -15.94
C ARG A 105 16.40 4.97 -16.73
N GLY A 106 15.11 4.81 -17.04
CA GLY A 106 14.60 3.49 -17.41
C GLY A 106 14.82 2.48 -16.27
N VAL A 107 15.42 1.34 -16.58
CA VAL A 107 15.77 0.29 -15.59
C VAL A 107 17.12 0.52 -14.91
N GLU A 108 17.95 1.44 -15.40
CA GLU A 108 19.29 1.68 -14.87
C GLU A 108 19.22 2.57 -13.62
N ARG A 109 19.85 2.14 -12.52
CA ARG A 109 19.94 2.95 -11.30
C ARG A 109 21.04 4.01 -11.44
N VAL A 110 20.64 5.27 -11.48
CA VAL A 110 21.53 6.44 -11.59
C VAL A 110 22.08 6.85 -10.23
N ARG A 111 21.23 6.89 -9.21
CA ARG A 111 21.62 7.37 -7.89
C ARG A 111 20.84 6.69 -6.78
N LEU A 112 21.50 6.46 -5.65
CA LEU A 112 20.88 6.07 -4.40
C LEU A 112 21.13 7.17 -3.36
N VAL A 113 20.14 7.44 -2.52
CA VAL A 113 20.15 8.51 -1.52
C VAL A 113 19.70 7.93 -0.18
N GLY A 114 20.48 8.19 0.87
CA GLY A 114 20.32 7.58 2.18
C GLY A 114 21.15 6.28 2.36
N PRO A 115 20.85 5.47 3.38
CA PRO A 115 19.74 5.65 4.31
C PRO A 115 19.91 6.87 5.23
N TYR A 116 18.82 7.57 5.52
CA TYR A 116 18.76 8.57 6.58
C TYR A 116 17.81 8.13 7.67
N LYS A 117 18.17 8.38 8.93
CA LYS A 117 17.30 8.11 10.07
C LYS A 117 16.66 9.40 10.58
N ARG A 118 15.40 9.29 11.00
CA ARG A 118 14.69 10.33 11.76
C ARG A 118 14.09 9.70 13.00
N ILE A 119 14.01 10.47 14.08
CA ILE A 119 13.42 10.03 15.33
C ILE A 119 12.37 11.05 15.78
N GLN A 120 11.24 10.57 16.29
CA GLN A 120 10.20 11.42 16.84
C GLN A 120 9.36 10.67 17.89
N LEU A 121 8.81 11.42 18.85
CA LEU A 121 7.87 10.96 19.87
C LEU A 121 6.43 11.16 19.39
N PHE A 122 5.56 10.18 19.67
CA PHE A 122 4.15 10.18 19.31
C PHE A 122 3.28 9.65 20.43
N ASP A 123 2.09 10.24 20.60
CA ASP A 123 1.08 9.73 21.54
C ASP A 123 0.32 8.53 20.95
N ASP A 124 0.18 8.47 19.62
CA ASP A 124 -0.54 7.41 18.93
C ASP A 124 0.13 6.98 17.60
N LEU A 125 -0.16 5.75 17.17
CA LEU A 125 0.42 5.16 15.95
C LEU A 125 -0.16 5.75 14.65
N LYS A 126 -1.32 6.42 14.71
CA LYS A 126 -1.92 7.06 13.53
C LYS A 126 -1.14 8.31 13.15
N GLN A 127 -0.73 9.11 14.13
CA GLN A 127 0.17 10.25 13.95
C GLN A 127 1.54 9.79 13.43
N ALA A 128 2.07 8.69 13.96
CA ALA A 128 3.30 8.09 13.46
C ALA A 128 3.21 7.68 11.98
N GLY A 129 2.09 7.08 11.56
CA GLY A 129 1.86 6.71 10.17
C GLY A 129 1.80 7.92 9.22
N ASP A 130 1.16 9.00 9.67
CA ASP A 130 1.12 10.26 8.92
C ASP A 130 2.49 10.93 8.82
N TRP A 131 3.26 10.93 9.91
CA TRP A 131 4.65 11.39 9.91
C TRP A 131 5.51 10.57 8.95
N LEU A 132 5.42 9.24 8.96
CA LEU A 132 6.18 8.40 8.03
C LEU A 132 5.88 8.75 6.57
N ALA A 133 4.62 9.04 6.25
CA ALA A 133 4.20 9.54 4.95
C ALA A 133 4.84 10.88 4.58
N GLU A 134 4.84 11.82 5.52
CA GLU A 134 5.50 13.12 5.40
C GLU A 134 6.99 12.95 5.09
N VAL A 135 7.69 12.06 5.82
CA VAL A 135 9.12 11.84 5.61
C VAL A 135 9.44 11.34 4.19
N GLU A 136 8.66 10.41 3.65
CA GLU A 136 8.85 9.93 2.27
C GLU A 136 8.58 11.03 1.24
N LEU A 137 7.50 11.78 1.42
CA LEU A 137 7.12 12.87 0.52
C LEU A 137 8.17 13.99 0.52
N GLU A 138 8.75 14.31 1.68
CA GLU A 138 9.87 15.26 1.80
C GLU A 138 11.11 14.78 1.04
N ALA A 139 11.45 13.49 1.13
CA ALA A 139 12.58 12.93 0.39
C ALA A 139 12.32 12.97 -1.14
N ALA A 140 11.12 12.61 -1.58
CA ALA A 140 10.73 12.71 -2.99
C ALA A 140 10.77 14.16 -3.49
N LEU A 141 10.25 15.12 -2.70
CA LEU A 141 10.26 16.55 -3.03
C LEU A 141 11.68 17.11 -3.22
N LYS A 142 12.67 16.63 -2.47
CA LYS A 142 14.07 17.00 -2.65
C LYS A 142 14.59 16.48 -3.99
N LEU A 143 14.37 15.21 -4.30
CA LEU A 143 14.84 14.62 -5.56
C LEU A 143 14.16 15.22 -6.79
N VAL A 144 12.85 15.49 -6.74
CA VAL A 144 12.13 16.11 -7.87
C VAL A 144 12.63 17.53 -8.18
N ARG A 145 13.27 18.23 -7.23
CA ARG A 145 13.95 19.51 -7.51
C ARG A 145 15.19 19.31 -8.38
N GLU A 146 15.92 18.23 -8.15
CA GLU A 146 17.14 17.89 -8.89
C GLU A 146 16.82 17.22 -10.23
N TYR A 147 15.70 16.48 -10.30
CA TYR A 147 15.22 15.75 -11.47
C TYR A 147 13.80 16.20 -11.85
N PRO A 148 13.65 17.38 -12.46
CA PRO A 148 12.33 17.89 -12.85
C PRO A 148 11.68 16.97 -13.90
N GLY A 149 10.36 16.77 -13.78
CA GLY A 149 9.60 15.89 -14.68
C GLY A 149 9.74 14.39 -14.41
N ALA A 150 10.46 14.00 -13.35
CA ALA A 150 10.59 12.61 -12.95
C ALA A 150 9.24 11.96 -12.64
N PHE A 151 9.14 10.68 -12.98
CA PHE A 151 8.04 9.79 -12.63
C PHE A 151 8.27 9.25 -11.22
N VAL A 152 7.45 9.69 -10.26
CA VAL A 152 7.64 9.42 -8.84
C VAL A 152 6.82 8.20 -8.43
N LEU A 153 7.46 7.23 -7.82
CA LEU A 153 6.87 5.98 -7.35
C LEU A 153 6.91 5.89 -5.82
N PHE A 154 5.79 5.51 -5.22
CA PHE A 154 5.67 5.21 -3.79
C PHE A 154 5.09 3.81 -3.56
N ASP A 155 5.58 3.09 -2.55
CA ASP A 155 4.99 1.81 -2.09
C ASP A 155 3.85 2.04 -1.09
N ARG A 156 2.93 2.95 -1.42
CA ARG A 156 1.77 3.27 -0.59
C ARG A 156 0.60 3.80 -1.42
N PRO A 157 -0.62 3.79 -0.86
CA PRO A 157 -1.73 4.52 -1.44
C PRO A 157 -1.43 6.03 -1.44
N LEU A 158 -1.85 6.74 -2.47
CA LEU A 158 -1.76 8.20 -2.52
C LEU A 158 -2.99 8.81 -1.84
N VAL A 159 -3.25 8.41 -0.59
CA VAL A 159 -4.39 8.91 0.19
C VAL A 159 -3.88 9.40 1.52
N PHE A 160 -4.04 10.70 1.75
CA PHE A 160 -3.54 11.37 2.94
C PHE A 160 -4.69 12.01 3.71
N ASN A 161 -4.51 12.18 5.03
CA ASN A 161 -5.48 12.92 5.84
C ASN A 161 -5.45 14.40 5.43
N PRO A 162 -6.56 15.05 5.04
CA PRO A 162 -6.53 16.40 4.47
C PRO A 162 -5.84 17.47 5.34
N GLU A 163 -5.88 17.33 6.67
CA GLU A 163 -5.31 18.29 7.61
C GLU A 163 -3.82 18.04 7.92
N SER A 164 -3.29 16.89 7.49
CA SER A 164 -1.93 16.43 7.79
C SER A 164 -0.83 17.23 7.11
N ARG A 165 0.39 17.10 7.64
CA ARG A 165 1.60 17.57 6.95
C ARG A 165 1.89 16.75 5.69
N SER A 166 1.59 15.45 5.69
CA SER A 166 1.74 14.59 4.51
C SER A 166 0.86 15.06 3.33
N ALA A 167 -0.39 15.43 3.56
CA ALA A 167 -1.26 15.99 2.52
C ALA A 167 -0.73 17.30 1.93
N ARG A 168 -0.11 18.16 2.76
CA ARG A 168 0.54 19.41 2.28
C ARG A 168 1.77 19.09 1.44
N ALA A 169 2.63 18.18 1.88
CA ALA A 169 3.81 17.74 1.13
C ALA A 169 3.42 17.09 -0.21
N TYR A 170 2.38 16.24 -0.21
CA TYR A 170 1.83 15.65 -1.42
C TYR A 170 1.28 16.71 -2.39
N SER A 171 0.53 17.70 -1.88
CA SER A 171 0.04 18.83 -2.69
C SER A 171 1.19 19.62 -3.34
N MET A 172 2.28 19.87 -2.60
CA MET A 172 3.48 20.49 -3.15
C MET A 172 4.16 19.61 -4.21
N LEU A 173 4.15 18.29 -4.01
CA LEU A 173 4.74 17.34 -4.94
C LEU A 173 3.96 17.32 -6.26
N VAL A 174 2.63 17.16 -6.19
CA VAL A 174 1.74 17.14 -7.37
C VAL A 174 1.81 18.46 -8.15
N LYS A 175 1.94 19.60 -7.45
CA LYS A 175 2.13 20.91 -8.10
C LYS A 175 3.47 21.02 -8.84
N ARG A 176 4.51 20.31 -8.39
CA ARG A 176 5.85 20.32 -9.01
C ARG A 176 5.99 19.27 -10.11
N THR A 177 5.49 18.07 -9.85
CA THR A 177 5.38 16.98 -10.80
C THR A 177 4.02 16.34 -10.64
N TRP A 178 3.21 16.36 -11.69
CA TRP A 178 1.95 15.64 -11.73
C TRP A 178 2.17 14.12 -11.93
N ARG A 179 3.41 13.70 -12.26
CA ARG A 179 3.81 12.32 -12.53
C ARG A 179 4.08 11.53 -11.26
N VAL A 180 3.08 11.44 -10.38
CA VAL A 180 3.17 10.71 -9.11
C VAL A 180 2.31 9.45 -9.18
N VAL A 181 2.83 8.31 -8.73
CA VAL A 181 2.13 7.03 -8.73
C VAL A 181 2.37 6.31 -7.40
N GLY A 182 1.28 5.86 -6.78
CA GLY A 182 1.32 4.98 -5.62
C GLY A 182 1.01 3.55 -6.03
N VAL A 183 1.83 2.60 -5.60
CA VAL A 183 1.73 1.18 -5.95
C VAL A 183 1.69 0.34 -4.68
N PRO A 184 0.61 0.43 -3.88
CA PRO A 184 0.54 -0.29 -2.61
C PRO A 184 0.47 -1.81 -2.82
N LYS A 185 1.29 -2.55 -2.07
CA LYS A 185 1.27 -4.03 -2.01
C LYS A 185 -0.05 -4.63 -1.51
N SER A 186 -0.88 -3.85 -0.81
CA SER A 186 -2.16 -4.30 -0.28
C SER A 186 -3.28 -3.31 -0.57
N THR A 187 -4.52 -3.80 -0.65
CA THR A 187 -5.68 -2.96 -0.93
C THR A 187 -6.88 -3.37 -0.10
N SER A 188 -7.58 -2.37 0.44
CA SER A 188 -8.87 -2.52 1.11
C SER A 188 -10.06 -2.40 0.14
N LEU A 189 -9.80 -2.23 -1.17
CA LEU A 189 -10.84 -2.16 -2.19
C LEU A 189 -11.64 -3.46 -2.23
N ARG A 190 -12.96 -3.31 -2.16
CA ARG A 190 -13.90 -4.42 -2.24
C ARG A 190 -14.87 -4.22 -3.38
N VAL A 191 -15.44 -5.32 -3.83
CA VAL A 191 -16.65 -5.30 -4.64
C VAL A 191 -17.85 -5.13 -3.71
N SER A 192 -18.96 -4.59 -4.21
CA SER A 192 -20.21 -4.45 -3.46
C SER A 192 -20.73 -5.76 -2.82
N THR A 193 -20.33 -6.92 -3.36
CA THR A 193 -20.58 -8.27 -2.84
C THR A 193 -19.73 -8.65 -1.63
N GLY A 194 -18.77 -7.81 -1.23
CA GLY A 194 -17.90 -7.99 -0.06
C GLY A 194 -16.56 -8.67 -0.33
N GLU A 195 -16.34 -9.22 -1.52
CA GLU A 195 -15.06 -9.82 -1.92
C GLU A 195 -13.98 -8.78 -2.23
N SER A 196 -12.71 -9.20 -2.20
CA SER A 196 -11.58 -8.37 -2.65
C SER A 196 -11.74 -7.99 -4.12
N LEU A 197 -11.63 -6.71 -4.43
CA LEU A 197 -11.71 -6.23 -5.81
C LEU A 197 -10.57 -6.80 -6.67
N ALA A 198 -9.33 -6.81 -6.15
CA ALA A 198 -8.18 -7.35 -6.87
C ALA A 198 -8.39 -8.84 -7.19
N GLY A 199 -8.91 -9.62 -6.24
CA GLY A 199 -9.22 -11.04 -6.46
C GLY A 199 -10.38 -11.25 -7.44
N TYR A 200 -11.41 -10.40 -7.41
CA TYR A 200 -12.52 -10.45 -8.37
C TYR A 200 -12.04 -10.15 -9.79
N LEU A 201 -11.29 -9.06 -9.97
CA LEU A 201 -10.73 -8.66 -11.26
C LEU A 201 -9.70 -9.67 -11.77
N TYR A 202 -8.91 -10.30 -10.88
CA TYR A 202 -8.01 -11.37 -11.27
C TYR A 202 -8.73 -12.52 -11.96
N ARG A 203 -9.83 -13.02 -11.37
CA ARG A 203 -10.60 -14.14 -11.95
C ARG A 203 -11.24 -13.76 -13.29
N LEU A 204 -11.74 -12.53 -13.40
CA LEU A 204 -12.26 -12.03 -14.68
C LEU A 204 -11.14 -11.90 -15.71
N GLY A 205 -10.02 -11.28 -15.34
CA GLY A 205 -8.87 -11.11 -16.22
C GLY A 205 -8.31 -12.43 -16.72
N GLU A 206 -8.19 -13.44 -15.87
CA GLU A 206 -7.76 -14.78 -16.26
C GLU A 206 -8.71 -15.45 -17.27
N LYS A 207 -10.02 -15.22 -17.12
CA LYS A 207 -11.02 -15.75 -18.06
C LYS A 207 -10.86 -15.16 -19.46
N TYR A 208 -10.59 -13.85 -19.56
CA TYR A 208 -10.56 -13.12 -20.84
C TYR A 208 -9.19 -13.06 -21.50
N PHE A 209 -8.12 -12.89 -20.71
CA PHE A 209 -6.79 -12.56 -21.20
C PHE A 209 -5.75 -13.68 -20.99
N LYS A 210 -6.12 -14.78 -20.31
CA LYS A 210 -5.33 -16.02 -20.18
C LYS A 210 -3.83 -15.79 -19.89
N GLY A 211 -3.54 -15.03 -18.83
CA GLY A 211 -2.16 -14.74 -18.42
C GLY A 211 -1.51 -13.52 -19.07
N LEU A 212 -2.12 -12.86 -20.07
CA LEU A 212 -1.58 -11.60 -20.58
C LEU A 212 -1.62 -10.50 -19.49
N PRO A 213 -0.62 -9.60 -19.44
CA PRO A 213 -0.70 -8.39 -18.62
C PRO A 213 -1.89 -7.52 -19.00
N TRP A 214 -2.52 -6.90 -18.00
CA TRP A 214 -3.68 -6.03 -18.21
C TRP A 214 -3.80 -4.94 -17.16
N VAL A 215 -4.52 -3.88 -17.50
CA VAL A 215 -5.02 -2.87 -16.57
C VAL A 215 -6.54 -2.80 -16.63
N TYR A 216 -7.16 -2.60 -15.48
CA TYR A 216 -8.58 -2.32 -15.32
C TYR A 216 -8.74 -0.87 -14.87
N HIS A 217 -9.38 -0.06 -15.70
CA HIS A 217 -9.58 1.37 -15.42
C HIS A 217 -10.87 1.91 -16.06
N PRO A 218 -11.57 2.87 -15.42
CA PRO A 218 -11.36 3.32 -14.04
C PRO A 218 -11.95 2.34 -13.02
N VAL A 219 -11.26 2.16 -11.89
CA VAL A 219 -11.85 1.55 -10.67
C VAL A 219 -12.61 2.59 -9.87
N LEU A 220 -11.99 3.75 -9.67
CA LEU A 220 -12.55 4.87 -8.93
C LEU A 220 -11.85 6.14 -9.36
N GLU A 221 -12.61 7.21 -9.55
CA GLU A 221 -12.07 8.54 -9.84
C GLU A 221 -12.81 9.56 -8.98
N ASN A 222 -12.05 10.43 -8.32
CA ASN A 222 -12.62 11.53 -7.56
C ASN A 222 -11.68 12.75 -7.60
N PRO A 223 -12.02 13.81 -8.35
CA PRO A 223 -11.19 15.00 -8.45
C PRO A 223 -11.14 15.83 -7.16
N ARG A 224 -12.06 15.60 -6.22
CA ARG A 224 -12.26 16.45 -5.02
C ARG A 224 -11.82 15.80 -3.72
N ILE A 225 -11.39 14.54 -3.72
CA ILE A 225 -11.09 13.80 -2.48
C ILE A 225 -9.84 14.34 -1.76
N GLN A 226 -8.92 14.94 -2.51
CA GLN A 226 -7.67 15.53 -2.03
C GLN A 226 -7.08 16.46 -3.13
N PRO A 227 -6.06 17.29 -2.82
CA PRO A 227 -5.37 18.08 -3.83
C PRO A 227 -4.82 17.21 -4.98
N GLY A 228 -5.11 17.58 -6.22
CA GLY A 228 -4.77 16.78 -7.41
C GLY A 228 -5.72 15.63 -7.71
N GLY A 229 -6.75 15.42 -6.86
CA GLY A 229 -7.69 14.32 -6.98
C GLY A 229 -7.07 12.94 -6.75
N LEU A 230 -7.85 11.90 -7.03
CA LEU A 230 -7.41 10.52 -7.01
C LEU A 230 -8.09 9.75 -8.14
N ALA A 231 -7.29 9.04 -8.93
CA ALA A 231 -7.72 8.02 -9.86
C ALA A 231 -7.07 6.69 -9.47
N ILE A 232 -7.90 5.64 -9.40
CA ILE A 232 -7.48 4.29 -9.04
C ILE A 232 -7.68 3.39 -10.24
N SER A 233 -6.65 2.62 -10.56
CA SER A 233 -6.72 1.46 -11.44
C SER A 233 -6.23 0.21 -10.71
N VAL A 234 -6.46 -0.95 -11.31
CA VAL A 234 -5.87 -2.22 -10.88
C VAL A 234 -5.16 -2.82 -12.07
N ALA A 235 -3.88 -3.15 -11.93
CA ALA A 235 -3.10 -3.73 -13.01
C ALA A 235 -2.46 -5.04 -12.58
N ARG A 236 -2.25 -5.90 -13.56
CA ARG A 236 -1.40 -7.08 -13.49
C ARG A 236 -0.32 -6.92 -14.54
N LEU A 237 0.91 -6.72 -14.10
CA LEU A 237 2.03 -6.45 -15.00
C LEU A 237 2.71 -7.70 -15.56
N SER A 238 2.42 -8.88 -14.99
CA SER A 238 3.06 -10.14 -15.37
C SER A 238 2.12 -11.34 -15.21
N PRO A 239 2.23 -12.37 -16.09
CA PRO A 239 1.41 -13.58 -16.02
C PRO A 239 1.47 -14.30 -14.67
N ASN A 240 2.61 -14.29 -13.97
CA ASN A 240 2.76 -15.07 -12.73
C ASN A 240 2.58 -14.23 -11.45
N ALA A 241 2.15 -12.98 -11.60
CA ALA A 241 2.02 -12.04 -10.50
C ALA A 241 0.56 -11.75 -10.15
N PRO A 242 0.24 -11.51 -8.86
CA PRO A 242 -1.07 -11.01 -8.48
C PRO A 242 -1.27 -9.57 -8.99
N PRO A 243 -2.51 -9.15 -9.27
CA PRO A 243 -2.79 -7.77 -9.62
C PRO A 243 -2.69 -6.89 -8.38
N PHE A 244 -2.26 -5.65 -8.58
CA PHE A 244 -2.14 -4.66 -7.52
C PHE A 244 -2.87 -3.37 -7.88
N ARG A 245 -3.11 -2.57 -6.86
CA ARG A 245 -3.75 -1.26 -6.97
C ARG A 245 -2.72 -0.23 -7.44
N ILE A 246 -3.12 0.63 -8.36
CA ILE A 246 -2.34 1.79 -8.78
C ILE A 246 -3.16 3.04 -8.44
N ASP A 247 -2.54 3.93 -7.68
CA ASP A 247 -3.07 5.25 -7.36
C ASP A 247 -2.34 6.30 -8.18
N THR A 248 -3.09 7.21 -8.79
CA THR A 248 -2.57 8.36 -9.52
C THR A 248 -3.33 9.61 -9.11
N PRO A 249 -2.71 10.81 -9.14
CA PRO A 249 -3.46 12.06 -9.17
C PRO A 249 -4.46 12.02 -10.33
N TYR A 250 -5.67 12.53 -10.13
CA TYR A 250 -6.66 12.65 -11.20
C TYR A 250 -6.10 13.48 -12.38
N THR A 251 -5.31 14.51 -12.09
CA THR A 251 -4.62 15.31 -13.11
C THR A 251 -3.63 14.53 -13.97
N LEU A 252 -3.08 13.42 -13.46
CA LEU A 252 -2.27 12.51 -14.27
C LEU A 252 -3.15 11.65 -15.16
N ALA A 253 -4.23 11.08 -14.62
CA ALA A 253 -5.18 10.28 -15.40
C ALA A 253 -5.84 11.05 -16.54
N GLU A 254 -6.01 12.38 -16.41
CA GLU A 254 -6.46 13.25 -17.50
C GLU A 254 -5.42 13.43 -18.63
N ARG A 255 -4.13 13.21 -18.32
CA ARG A 255 -3.00 13.50 -19.23
C ARG A 255 -2.40 12.25 -19.86
N LEU A 256 -2.35 11.16 -19.11
CA LEU A 256 -1.85 9.86 -19.52
C LEU A 256 -2.94 8.85 -19.22
N ASP A 257 -3.18 7.96 -20.17
CA ASP A 257 -4.12 6.88 -19.93
C ASP A 257 -3.54 5.84 -18.95
N ALA A 258 -4.42 5.00 -18.40
CA ALA A 258 -3.98 3.97 -17.46
C ALA A 258 -3.13 2.87 -18.13
N GLU A 259 -3.17 2.73 -19.46
CA GLU A 259 -2.38 1.76 -20.22
C GLU A 259 -0.93 2.22 -20.27
N GLU A 260 -0.67 3.48 -20.59
CA GLU A 260 0.65 4.11 -20.61
C GLU A 260 1.31 4.04 -19.22
N VAL A 261 0.58 4.40 -18.15
CA VAL A 261 1.09 4.31 -16.77
C VAL A 261 1.47 2.88 -16.43
N SER A 262 0.61 1.92 -16.79
CA SER A 262 0.84 0.51 -16.49
C SER A 262 1.98 -0.08 -17.33
N GLY A 263 2.12 0.36 -18.59
CA GLY A 263 3.22 -0.03 -19.48
C GLY A 263 4.57 0.49 -19.01
N VAL A 264 4.63 1.72 -18.49
CA VAL A 264 5.81 2.27 -17.80
C VAL A 264 6.17 1.43 -16.59
N LEU A 265 5.19 1.10 -15.74
CA LEU A 265 5.43 0.24 -14.57
C LEU A 265 5.87 -1.18 -14.97
N ALA A 266 5.33 -1.71 -16.07
CA ALA A 266 5.68 -3.02 -16.60
C ALA A 266 7.14 -3.07 -17.07
N TYR A 267 7.61 -2.02 -17.73
CA TYR A 267 9.02 -1.89 -18.15
C TYR A 267 10.00 -1.81 -16.96
N LEU A 268 9.55 -1.30 -15.82
CA LEU A 268 10.36 -1.16 -14.60
C LEU A 268 10.44 -2.45 -13.76
N GLN A 269 9.92 -3.58 -14.23
CA GLN A 269 9.93 -4.84 -13.48
C GLN A 269 11.32 -5.47 -13.38
N ASP A 270 11.52 -6.28 -12.35
CA ASP A 270 12.69 -7.15 -12.20
C ASP A 270 12.53 -8.38 -13.11
N PHE A 271 13.45 -8.57 -14.07
CA PHE A 271 13.43 -9.74 -14.97
C PHE A 271 13.51 -11.08 -14.19
N SER A 272 14.15 -11.10 -13.02
CA SER A 272 14.30 -12.31 -12.21
C SER A 272 13.09 -12.59 -11.32
N SER A 273 12.24 -11.60 -11.07
CA SER A 273 11.06 -11.70 -10.21
C SER A 273 9.99 -10.69 -10.66
N PRO A 274 9.39 -10.92 -11.84
CA PRO A 274 8.44 -9.98 -12.44
C PRO A 274 7.14 -9.94 -11.63
N GLY A 275 6.44 -8.80 -11.69
CA GLY A 275 5.18 -8.59 -11.01
C GLY A 275 5.10 -7.33 -10.17
N TYR A 276 6.23 -6.65 -9.94
CA TYR A 276 6.30 -5.43 -9.15
C TYR A 276 7.48 -4.55 -9.62
N PRO A 277 7.36 -3.20 -9.60
CA PRO A 277 8.45 -2.33 -10.05
C PRO A 277 9.73 -2.51 -9.24
N LEU A 278 10.85 -2.77 -9.92
CA LEU A 278 12.18 -2.96 -9.34
C LEU A 278 12.63 -1.76 -8.50
N PRO A 279 12.43 -0.48 -8.91
CA PRO A 279 12.81 0.66 -8.08
C PRO A 279 12.20 0.60 -6.67
N LEU A 280 10.91 0.26 -6.57
CA LEU A 280 10.19 0.12 -5.30
C LEU A 280 10.71 -1.04 -4.46
N LYS A 281 10.99 -2.19 -5.10
CA LYS A 281 11.58 -3.36 -4.42
C LYS A 281 12.93 -3.01 -3.78
N ILE A 282 13.80 -2.32 -4.51
CA ILE A 282 15.14 -1.93 -4.02
C ILE A 282 15.04 -0.97 -2.84
N VAL A 283 14.27 0.12 -2.94
CA VAL A 283 14.17 1.07 -1.83
C VAL A 283 13.53 0.43 -0.60
N HIS A 284 12.60 -0.50 -0.79
CA HIS A 284 11.96 -1.23 0.30
C HIS A 284 12.89 -2.16 1.06
N GLU A 285 13.71 -2.92 0.34
CA GLU A 285 14.69 -3.80 0.99
C GLU A 285 15.73 -2.99 1.78
N LEU A 286 16.16 -1.84 1.24
CA LEU A 286 17.15 -0.97 1.85
C LEU A 286 16.60 -0.13 3.01
N SER A 287 15.32 0.26 2.98
CA SER A 287 14.67 1.03 4.04
C SER A 287 14.45 0.20 5.30
N ARG A 288 14.44 -1.14 5.20
CA ARG A 288 14.18 -2.04 6.32
C ARG A 288 15.16 -1.82 7.47
N ILE A 289 14.62 -1.78 8.68
CA ILE A 289 15.38 -1.69 9.94
C ILE A 289 15.42 -3.10 10.58
N PRO A 290 16.55 -3.83 10.48
CA PRO A 290 16.72 -5.13 11.11
C PRO A 290 16.85 -4.99 12.64
N LYS A 291 16.68 -6.10 13.37
CA LYS A 291 16.63 -6.11 14.83
C LYS A 291 17.94 -5.61 15.47
N ASN A 292 19.08 -6.05 14.95
CA ASN A 292 20.40 -5.60 15.42
C ASN A 292 20.63 -4.09 15.23
N GLU A 293 20.17 -3.53 14.11
CA GLU A 293 20.23 -2.09 13.87
C GLU A 293 19.31 -1.33 14.85
N LEU A 294 18.12 -1.87 15.12
CA LEU A 294 17.18 -1.29 16.08
C LEU A 294 17.73 -1.32 17.53
N ASP A 295 18.36 -2.42 17.92
CA ASP A 295 18.92 -2.58 19.26
C ASP A 295 20.11 -1.63 19.47
N LEU A 296 20.96 -1.43 18.45
CA LEU A 296 22.01 -0.40 18.48
C LEU A 296 21.42 1.01 18.60
N ASP A 297 20.39 1.34 17.81
CA ASP A 297 19.73 2.65 17.86
C ASP A 297 19.13 2.93 19.25
N ARG A 298 18.60 1.90 19.92
CA ARG A 298 18.10 1.99 21.30
C ARG A 298 19.22 2.31 22.28
N THR A 299 20.36 1.63 22.19
CA THR A 299 21.51 1.88 23.05
C THR A 299 22.03 3.31 22.88
N LEU A 300 22.24 3.75 21.65
CA LEU A 300 22.72 5.10 21.35
C LEU A 300 21.75 6.17 21.87
N LEU A 301 20.44 5.97 21.69
CA LEU A 301 19.46 6.90 22.22
C LEU A 301 19.46 6.93 23.75
N LEU A 302 19.61 5.78 24.42
CA LEU A 302 19.70 5.75 25.89
C LEU A 302 20.95 6.46 26.41
N GLU A 303 22.08 6.32 25.73
CA GLU A 303 23.31 7.05 26.05
C GLU A 303 23.07 8.57 25.97
N ASP A 304 22.51 9.05 24.86
CA ASP A 304 22.15 10.46 24.67
C ASP A 304 21.15 10.95 25.74
N LEU A 305 20.13 10.17 26.05
CA LEU A 305 19.14 10.51 27.08
C LEU A 305 19.73 10.49 28.49
N SER A 306 20.74 9.66 28.73
CA SER A 306 21.43 9.54 30.02
C SER A 306 22.29 10.77 30.28
N LEU A 307 22.99 11.27 29.26
CA LEU A 307 23.70 12.54 29.30
C LEU A 307 22.77 13.73 29.64
N ASN A 308 21.49 13.61 29.31
CA ASN A 308 20.47 14.63 29.59
C ASN A 308 19.62 14.34 30.84
N GLY A 309 19.90 13.27 31.59
CA GLY A 309 19.20 12.93 32.84
C GLY A 309 17.76 12.44 32.69
N VAL A 310 17.36 11.98 31.50
CA VAL A 310 15.97 11.53 31.19
C VAL A 310 15.84 10.01 31.04
N SER A 311 16.97 9.30 30.92
CA SER A 311 17.03 7.85 30.62
C SER A 311 16.29 6.97 31.62
N SER A 312 16.41 7.23 32.93
CA SER A 312 15.79 6.41 33.98
C SER A 312 14.26 6.40 33.90
N ARG A 313 13.65 7.57 33.69
CA ARG A 313 12.18 7.70 33.57
C ARG A 313 11.63 6.96 32.36
N ILE A 314 12.34 7.02 31.23
CA ILE A 314 11.92 6.34 29.99
C ILE A 314 11.97 4.81 30.15
N LEU A 315 12.99 4.29 30.85
CA LEU A 315 13.10 2.87 31.13
C LEU A 315 12.01 2.38 32.10
N GLU A 316 11.68 3.18 33.13
CA GLU A 316 10.58 2.88 34.04
C GLU A 316 9.23 2.84 33.31
N ASP A 317 8.94 3.85 32.48
CA ASP A 317 7.71 3.92 31.69
C ASP A 317 7.61 2.74 30.70
N ALA A 318 8.71 2.44 30.00
CA ALA A 318 8.76 1.37 29.00
C ALA A 318 8.62 -0.02 29.63
N ALA A 319 9.30 -0.28 30.74
CA ALA A 319 9.21 -1.56 31.46
C ALA A 319 7.77 -1.82 31.96
N GLY A 320 7.07 -0.78 32.44
CA GLY A 320 5.67 -0.86 32.84
C GLY A 320 4.72 -1.22 31.68
N SER A 321 5.00 -0.72 30.48
CA SER A 321 4.23 -1.02 29.26
C SER A 321 4.52 -2.42 28.70
N GLU A 322 5.79 -2.82 28.60
CA GLU A 322 6.19 -4.15 28.13
C GLU A 322 5.61 -5.26 29.02
N PHE A 323 5.60 -5.08 30.34
CA PHE A 323 4.96 -6.00 31.28
C PHE A 323 3.45 -6.14 31.03
N LYS A 324 2.72 -5.03 30.83
CA LYS A 324 1.28 -5.08 30.49
C LYS A 324 1.03 -5.78 29.15
N SER A 325 1.86 -5.53 28.13
CA SER A 325 1.69 -6.14 26.81
C SER A 325 1.91 -7.66 26.81
N ARG A 326 2.92 -8.15 27.54
CA ARG A 326 3.24 -9.58 27.67
C ARG A 326 2.23 -10.34 28.51
N PHE A 327 1.79 -9.77 29.64
CA PHE A 327 1.00 -10.52 30.62
C PHE A 327 -0.53 -10.32 30.52
N ILE A 328 -1.00 -9.21 29.97
CA ILE A 328 -2.45 -8.91 29.89
C ILE A 328 -3.02 -9.25 28.50
N TRP A 329 -2.22 -9.14 27.44
CA TRP A 329 -2.68 -9.29 26.06
C TRP A 329 -2.15 -10.54 25.35
N GLY A 330 -1.33 -11.36 26.01
CA GLY A 330 -0.84 -12.63 25.47
C GLY A 330 -0.01 -12.50 24.19
N VAL A 331 0.53 -11.31 23.90
CA VAL A 331 1.45 -11.10 22.77
C VAL A 331 2.87 -11.30 23.28
N GLY A 332 3.23 -12.57 23.49
CA GLY A 332 4.56 -13.00 23.87
C GLY A 332 4.95 -14.20 23.02
N ASP A 333 5.80 -13.93 22.03
CA ASP A 333 6.45 -14.79 21.02
C ASP A 333 5.58 -15.46 19.95
#